data_AF-A0A348Z2D1-F1
#
_entry.id   AF-A0A348Z2D1-F1
#
_cell.length_a   1.000
_cell.length_b   1.000
_cell.length_c   1.000
_cell.angle_alpha   90.00
_cell.angle_beta   90.00
_cell.angle_gamma   90.00
#
_symmetry.space_group_name_H-M   'P 1'
#
loop_
_entity.id
_entity.type
_entity.pdbx_description
1 polymer ?
#
loop_
_entity_poly.entity_id
_entity_poly.type
_entity_poly.pdbx_seq_one_letter_code
_entity_poly.pdbx_strand_id
1 'polypeptide(L)' 'IAENLCKYIDMEKETIERLVENPPKPEMGDFAFPCFQLAKSMKKAPNMIAQDLKGLLGNLDGFEK' A
#
# COMPACT_ATOMS: atom_id res chain seq x y z
N ILE A 1 1.13 6.70 6.48
CA ILE A 1 1.11 5.52 5.56
C ILE A 1 2.23 5.60 4.52
N ALA A 2 2.31 6.67 3.72
CA ALA A 2 3.30 6.78 2.62
C ALA A 2 4.77 6.66 3.04
N GLU A 3 5.16 7.29 4.15
CA GLU A 3 6.54 7.25 4.66
C GLU A 3 6.99 5.84 5.09
N ASN A 4 6.06 5.03 5.61
CA ASN A 4 6.36 3.65 5.98
C ASN A 4 6.39 2.74 4.76
N LEU A 5 5.52 2.97 3.76
CA LEU A 5 5.55 2.26 2.49
C LEU A 5 6.87 2.47 1.75
N CYS A 6 7.41 3.69 1.74
CA CYS A 6 8.70 4.05 1.12
C CYS A 6 9.91 3.28 1.69
N LYS A 7 9.80 2.72 2.91
CA LYS A 7 10.87 1.90 3.53
C LYS A 7 10.91 0.47 2.99
N TYR A 8 9.78 -0.03 2.52
CA TYR A 8 9.62 -1.40 2.03
C TYR A 8 9.45 -1.48 0.51
N ILE A 9 8.98 -0.39 -0.08
CA ILE A 9 8.81 -0.22 -1.51
C ILE A 9 9.92 0.71 -1.97
N ASP A 10 10.71 0.24 -2.93
CA ASP A 10 11.72 1.05 -3.63
C ASP A 10 11.04 2.03 -4.60
N MET A 11 10.31 2.99 -4.02
CA MET A 11 9.62 4.09 -4.70
C MET A 11 9.77 5.36 -3.88
N GLU A 12 9.83 6.49 -4.56
CA GLU A 12 9.82 7.78 -3.89
C GLU A 12 8.50 8.03 -3.17
N LYS A 13 8.58 8.69 -2.00
CA LYS A 13 7.42 9.10 -1.21
C LYS A 13 6.39 9.87 -2.05
N GLU A 14 6.81 10.79 -2.91
CA GLU A 14 5.92 11.54 -3.81
C GLU A 14 5.14 10.63 -4.75
N THR A 15 5.77 9.55 -5.24
CA THR A 15 5.09 8.56 -6.08
C THR A 15 4.05 7.81 -5.27
N ILE A 16 4.38 7.40 -4.05
CA ILE A 16 3.44 6.72 -3.16
C ILE A 16 2.27 7.64 -2.80
N GLU A 17 2.51 8.90 -2.47
CA GLU A 17 1.46 9.89 -2.17
C GLU A 17 0.55 10.16 -3.37
N ARG A 18 1.09 10.18 -4.58
CA ARG A 18 0.28 10.29 -5.81
C ARG A 18 -0.55 9.04 -6.10
N LEU A 19 -0.13 7.90 -5.59
CA LEU A 19 -0.85 6.63 -5.75
C LEU A 19 -1.91 6.44 -4.69
N VAL A 20 -1.71 6.96 -3.48
CA VAL A 20 -2.75 6.91 -2.44
C VAL A 20 -4.00 7.62 -2.97
N GLU A 21 -5.09 6.87 -3.05
CA GLU A 21 -6.38 7.33 -3.54
C GLU A 21 -7.48 7.07 -2.50
N ASN A 22 -8.60 7.77 -2.63
CA ASN A 22 -9.74 7.54 -1.75
C ASN A 22 -10.43 6.23 -2.16
N PRO A 23 -10.65 5.29 -1.23
CA PRO A 23 -11.30 4.03 -1.55
C PRO A 23 -12.74 4.25 -2.03
N PRO A 24 -13.24 3.38 -2.93
CA PRO A 24 -14.61 3.44 -3.41
C PRO A 24 -15.63 3.02 -2.34
N LYS A 25 -15.18 2.39 -1.25
CA LYS A 25 -16.00 1.93 -0.13
C LYS A 25 -15.47 2.53 1.17
N PRO A 26 -16.33 3.15 1.99
CA PRO A 26 -15.93 3.66 3.31
C PRO A 26 -15.36 2.57 4.23
N GLU A 27 -15.81 1.33 4.04
CA GLU A 27 -15.39 0.15 4.80
C GLU A 27 -13.92 -0.24 4.56
N MET A 28 -13.28 0.27 3.51
CA MET A 28 -11.88 0.00 3.19
C MET A 28 -10.89 0.95 3.88
N GLY A 29 -11.39 1.85 4.73
CA GLY A 29 -10.60 2.85 5.46
C GLY A 29 -10.61 4.21 4.78
N ASP A 30 -9.78 5.13 5.28
CA ASP A 30 -9.73 6.50 4.76
C ASP A 30 -8.88 6.63 3.47
N PHE A 31 -7.87 5.77 3.33
CA PHE A 31 -6.89 5.83 2.24
C PHE A 31 -6.60 4.44 1.67
N ALA A 32 -6.66 4.31 0.35
CA ALA A 32 -6.33 3.10 -0.38
C ALA A 32 -5.02 3.29 -1.15
N PHE A 33 -4.20 2.23 -1.18
CA PHE A 33 -2.98 2.21 -1.97
C PHE A 33 -3.10 1.18 -3.11
N PRO A 34 -3.16 1.61 -4.39
CA PRO A 34 -3.34 0.73 -5.53
C PRO A 34 -2.07 -0.08 -5.79
N CYS A 35 -2.07 -1.33 -5.35
CA CYS A 35 -0.99 -2.29 -5.59
C CYS A 35 -0.83 -2.70 -7.06
N PHE A 36 -1.71 -2.24 -7.95
CA PHE A 36 -1.66 -2.50 -9.39
C PHE A 36 -0.39 -1.94 -10.04
N GLN A 37 0.08 -0.78 -9.59
CA GLN A 37 1.34 -0.23 -10.11
C GLN A 37 2.54 -1.02 -9.60
N LEU A 38 2.50 -1.47 -8.34
CA LEU A 38 3.52 -2.35 -7.77
C LEU A 38 3.59 -3.70 -8.48
N ALA A 39 2.47 -4.21 -9.01
CA ALA A 39 2.43 -5.50 -9.69
C ALA A 39 3.41 -5.59 -10.86
N LYS A 40 3.59 -4.48 -11.60
CA LYS A 40 4.57 -4.40 -12.70
C LYS A 40 6.02 -4.38 -12.18
N SER A 41 6.30 -3.60 -11.14
CA SER A 41 7.65 -3.48 -10.57
C SER A 41 8.09 -4.74 -9.82
N MET A 42 7.19 -5.32 -9.00
CA MET A 42 7.46 -6.50 -8.18
C MET A 42 7.23 -7.83 -8.92
N LYS A 43 6.65 -7.79 -10.14
CA LYS A 43 6.23 -8.97 -10.92
C LYS A 43 5.39 -9.96 -10.10
N LYS A 44 4.59 -9.43 -9.17
CA LYS A 44 3.71 -10.19 -8.27
C LYS A 44 2.28 -9.72 -8.48
N ALA A 45 1.32 -10.59 -8.21
CA ALA A 45 -0.09 -10.22 -8.30
C ALA A 45 -0.45 -9.19 -7.19
N PRO A 46 -1.34 -8.21 -7.48
CA PRO A 46 -1.69 -7.14 -6.53
C PRO A 46 -2.17 -7.65 -5.17
N ASN A 47 -2.90 -8.77 -5.15
CA ASN A 47 -3.37 -9.44 -3.93
C ASN A 47 -2.23 -9.99 -3.08
N MET A 48 -1.21 -10.60 -3.70
CA MET A 48 -0.02 -11.09 -3.01
C MET A 48 0.79 -9.92 -2.44
N ILE A 49 0.92 -8.84 -3.19
CA ILE A 49 1.60 -7.62 -2.73
C ILE A 49 0.85 -6.99 -1.56
N ALA A 50 -0.47 -6.91 -1.63
CA ALA A 50 -1.29 -6.41 -0.52
C ALA A 50 -1.15 -7.29 0.73
N GLN A 51 -1.05 -8.62 0.58
CA GLN A 51 -0.77 -9.52 1.70
C GLN A 51 0.65 -9.36 2.26
N ASP A 52 1.67 -9.27 1.40
CA ASP A 52 3.05 -9.01 1.80
C ASP A 52 3.15 -7.67 2.56
N LEU A 53 2.53 -6.62 2.01
CA LEU A 53 2.43 -5.31 2.65
C LEU A 53 1.65 -5.39 3.94
N LYS A 54 0.53 -6.12 4.01
CA LYS A 54 -0.21 -6.33 5.27
C LYS A 54 0.64 -7.06 6.31
N GLY A 55 1.47 -8.02 5.91
CA GLY A 55 2.40 -8.70 6.81
C GLY A 55 3.51 -7.78 7.33
N LEU A 56 4.05 -6.92 6.46
CA LEU A 56 5.08 -5.93 6.80
C LEU A 56 4.54 -4.75 7.62
N LEU A 57 3.33 -4.29 7.29
CA LEU A 57 2.64 -3.15 7.91
C LEU A 57 1.79 -3.56 9.12
N GLY A 58 1.48 -4.84 9.30
CA GLY A 58 0.67 -5.36 10.42
C GLY A 58 1.32 -5.18 11.80
N ASN A 59 2.58 -4.75 11.84
CA ASN A 59 3.28 -4.31 13.05
C ASN A 59 3.28 -2.78 13.26
N LEU A 60 2.55 -2.02 12.43
CA LEU A 60 2.44 -0.57 12.55
C LEU A 60 1.04 -0.18 13.03
N ASP A 61 0.98 0.51 14.17
CA ASP A 61 -0.23 1.15 14.70
C ASP A 61 -0.85 2.05 13.62
N GLY A 62 -2.07 1.72 13.17
CA GLY A 62 -2.80 2.49 12.15
C GLY A 62 -3.47 1.68 11.04
N PHE A 63 -3.30 0.36 11.00
CA PHE A 63 -4.09 -0.53 10.14
C PHE A 63 -4.92 -1.47 11.03
N GLU A 64 -6.25 -1.26 11.08
CA GLU A 64 -7.14 -2.21 11.74
C GLU A 64 -7.20 -3.53 10.95
N LYS A 65 -7.29 -4.65 11.68
CA LYS A 65 -7.13 -6.02 11.19
C LYS A 65 -8.14 -6.43 10.13
#